data_AF-A0A3D3Z9V8-F1
#
_entry.id   AF-A0A3D3Z9V8-F1
#
_cell.length_a   1.000
_cell.length_b   1.000
_cell.length_c   1.000
_cell.angle_alpha   90.00
_cell.angle_beta   90.00
_cell.angle_gamma   90.00
#
_symmetry.space_group_name_H-M   'P 1'
#
loop_
_entity.id
_entity.type
_entity.pdbx_description
1 polymer ?
#
loop_
_entity_poly.entity_id
_entity_poly.type
_entity_poly.pdbx_seq_one_letter_code
_entity_poly.pdbx_strand_id
1 'polypeptide(L)'
;MGERLCRISLPFPYSQQRRHPGRPPRPGRGNDPHDRPAPAGRDPLPGGDLYAGSASNGTGGQLDAGRAHFGGLRMEEKLHELLSAVSPLDESAMEKARERQAQLAKPPGSLGRLEDLSVQLAGITGRVHNQMEKTHLLIFAADNGVVAEGVSSAPQSVTLMQTVNLTRGKTGASVLARHFGSGITVCDVGVNADIRDKAVLNRKIAYGT
;
A
#
# COMPACT_ATOMS: atom_id res chain seq x y z
N MET A 1 34.23 26.39 -17.21
CA MET A 1 33.10 26.36 -18.17
C MET A 1 33.33 25.16 -19.07
N GLY A 2 32.54 24.10 -19.14
CA GLY A 2 31.26 23.72 -18.56
C GLY A 2 30.98 22.28 -19.02
N GLU A 3 30.12 21.59 -18.29
CA GLU A 3 29.33 20.43 -18.72
C GLU A 3 30.06 19.10 -19.00
N ARG A 4 29.98 18.19 -18.01
CA ARG A 4 30.04 16.74 -18.22
C ARG A 4 28.69 16.12 -17.82
N LEU A 5 27.82 15.94 -18.81
CA LEU A 5 26.66 15.05 -18.72
C LEU A 5 27.16 13.59 -18.63
N CYS A 6 26.92 12.95 -17.49
CA CYS A 6 27.08 11.50 -17.36
C CYS A 6 25.81 10.82 -17.91
N ARG A 7 25.85 10.43 -19.19
CA ARG A 7 24.89 9.48 -19.79
C ARG A 7 25.30 8.07 -19.37
N ILE A 8 24.50 7.42 -18.53
CA ILE A 8 24.59 5.98 -18.27
C ILE A 8 23.78 5.28 -19.36
N SER A 9 24.49 4.80 -20.38
CA SER A 9 23.95 3.91 -21.42
C SER A 9 24.04 2.47 -20.92
N LEU A 10 22.91 1.84 -20.58
CA LEU A 10 22.85 0.39 -20.35
C LEU A 10 22.53 -0.30 -21.68
N PRO A 11 23.39 -1.19 -22.21
CA PRO A 11 23.02 -2.05 -23.31
C PRO A 11 22.54 -3.37 -22.74
N PHE A 12 21.26 -3.73 -22.88
CA PHE A 12 20.88 -5.13 -23.14
C PHE A 12 19.39 -5.24 -23.52
N PRO A 13 19.06 -5.63 -24.77
CA PRO A 13 17.69 -5.85 -25.20
C PRO A 13 17.12 -7.18 -24.67
N TYR A 14 15.90 -7.10 -24.14
CA TYR A 14 15.08 -8.22 -23.66
C TYR A 14 14.43 -8.97 -24.84
N SER A 15 15.24 -9.67 -25.61
CA SER A 15 14.75 -10.62 -26.61
C SER A 15 15.87 -11.61 -26.91
N GLN A 16 15.56 -12.92 -26.92
CA GLN A 16 16.44 -14.08 -27.14
C GLN A 16 16.78 -14.92 -25.88
N GLN A 17 15.76 -15.45 -25.20
CA GLN A 17 15.94 -16.60 -24.32
C GLN A 17 15.78 -17.88 -25.17
N ARG A 18 16.90 -18.36 -25.73
CA ARG A 18 16.97 -19.63 -26.48
C ARG A 18 16.66 -20.80 -25.54
N ARG A 19 15.79 -21.72 -25.98
CA ARG A 19 15.52 -23.01 -25.34
C ARG A 19 16.78 -23.87 -25.38
N HIS A 20 17.37 -24.19 -24.22
CA HIS A 20 18.41 -25.21 -24.11
C HIS A 20 17.78 -26.62 -24.03
N PRO A 21 18.35 -27.64 -24.70
CA PRO A 21 17.87 -29.01 -24.61
C PRO A 21 18.30 -29.67 -23.29
N GLY A 22 17.36 -30.41 -22.69
CA GLY A 22 17.57 -31.53 -21.75
C GLY A 22 18.61 -31.40 -20.63
N ARG A 23 18.18 -30.99 -19.43
CA ARG A 23 18.92 -31.31 -18.19
C ARG A 23 18.56 -32.72 -17.72
N PRO A 24 19.52 -33.58 -17.33
CA PRO A 24 19.22 -34.88 -16.73
C PRO A 24 18.54 -34.73 -15.35
N PRO A 25 17.75 -35.72 -14.91
CA PRO A 25 17.00 -35.65 -13.66
C PRO A 25 17.95 -35.63 -12.45
N ARG A 26 17.60 -34.80 -11.45
CA ARG A 26 18.34 -34.72 -10.17
C ARG A 26 18.05 -35.97 -9.33
N PRO A 27 19.06 -36.54 -8.63
CA PRO A 27 18.83 -37.62 -7.67
C PRO A 27 17.95 -37.15 -6.50
N GLY A 28 17.23 -38.11 -5.91
CA GLY A 28 15.99 -37.95 -5.13
C GLY A 28 15.99 -36.89 -4.02
N ARG A 29 14.85 -36.21 -3.88
CA ARG A 29 14.56 -35.26 -2.80
C ARG A 29 14.43 -36.02 -1.48
N GLY A 30 15.40 -35.83 -0.59
CA GLY A 30 15.15 -35.92 0.84
C GLY A 30 14.38 -34.69 1.30
N ASN A 31 13.22 -34.92 1.93
CA ASN A 31 12.36 -34.04 2.74
C ASN A 31 12.13 -32.60 2.25
N ASP A 32 10.91 -32.34 1.77
CA ASP A 32 10.39 -31.02 1.45
C ASP A 32 10.30 -30.15 2.74
N PRO A 33 10.89 -28.94 2.80
CA PRO A 33 10.78 -28.06 3.96
C PRO A 33 9.32 -27.66 4.29
N HIS A 34 8.39 -27.86 3.36
CA HIS A 34 6.96 -27.58 3.55
C HIS A 34 6.17 -28.69 4.26
N ASP A 35 6.76 -29.88 4.48
CA ASP A 35 6.13 -31.00 5.20
C ASP A 35 6.36 -30.98 6.72
N ARG A 36 6.87 -29.88 7.29
CA ARG A 36 7.00 -29.77 8.76
C ARG A 36 5.62 -29.52 9.39
N PRO A 37 5.20 -30.31 10.39
CA PRO A 37 4.00 -30.00 11.14
C PRO A 37 4.11 -28.61 11.76
N ALA A 38 3.01 -27.85 11.74
CA ALA A 38 2.94 -26.54 12.38
C ALA A 38 3.35 -26.66 13.86
N PRO A 39 4.21 -25.78 14.39
CA PRO A 39 4.60 -25.83 15.79
C PRO A 39 3.35 -25.67 16.66
N ALA A 40 3.12 -26.65 17.54
CA ALA A 40 2.06 -26.61 18.53
C ALA A 40 2.33 -25.47 19.52
N GLY A 41 1.34 -24.61 19.73
CA GLY A 41 1.34 -23.59 20.79
C GLY A 41 2.17 -22.35 20.46
N ARG A 42 1.55 -21.37 19.81
CA ARG A 42 1.89 -19.97 20.07
C ARG A 42 0.75 -19.37 20.87
N ASP A 43 1.06 -18.76 21.99
CA ASP A 43 0.10 -18.01 22.79
C ASP A 43 -0.65 -17.03 21.88
N PRO A 44 -1.96 -16.85 22.08
CA PRO A 44 -2.70 -15.79 21.40
C PRO A 44 -2.02 -14.45 21.68
N LEU A 45 -1.53 -13.79 20.63
CA LEU A 45 -0.96 -12.46 20.76
C LEU A 45 -2.08 -11.48 21.18
N PRO A 46 -1.91 -10.69 22.25
CA PRO A 46 -2.94 -9.78 22.73
C PRO A 46 -3.17 -8.63 21.73
N GLY A 47 -4.43 -8.35 21.37
CA GLY A 47 -4.79 -7.14 20.60
C GLY A 47 -6.02 -7.31 19.69
N GLY A 48 -7.22 -7.33 20.28
CA GLY A 48 -8.50 -7.41 19.57
C GLY A 48 -9.01 -6.09 18.99
N ASP A 49 -8.42 -4.95 19.35
CA ASP A 49 -9.09 -3.65 19.17
C ASP A 49 -8.55 -2.79 18.01
N LEU A 50 -7.46 -3.22 17.36
CA LEU A 50 -6.79 -2.44 16.29
C LEU A 50 -7.46 -2.58 14.90
N TYR A 51 -8.42 -3.51 14.75
CA TYR A 51 -9.09 -3.79 13.48
C TYR A 51 -10.54 -3.27 13.41
N ALA A 52 -11.05 -2.72 14.52
CA ALA A 52 -12.38 -2.15 14.59
C ALA A 52 -12.35 -0.67 14.21
N GLY A 53 -12.27 -0.38 12.91
CA GLY A 53 -12.80 0.89 12.42
C GLY A 53 -14.29 0.91 12.73
N SER A 54 -14.75 1.91 13.50
CA SER A 54 -16.16 2.09 13.85
C SER A 54 -17.01 2.20 12.57
N ALA A 55 -17.59 1.09 12.15
CA ALA A 55 -18.61 1.05 11.13
C ALA A 55 -19.89 1.66 11.74
N SER A 56 -20.18 2.92 11.43
CA SER A 56 -21.52 3.46 11.66
C SER A 56 -22.50 2.73 10.75
N ASN A 57 -23.52 2.13 11.36
CA ASN A 57 -24.61 1.41 10.69
C ASN A 57 -25.38 2.37 9.75
N GLY A 58 -25.10 2.31 8.46
CA GLY A 58 -26.01 2.75 7.41
C GLY A 58 -26.89 1.57 7.01
N THR A 59 -28.19 1.65 7.30
CA THR A 59 -29.21 0.68 6.91
C THR A 59 -29.23 0.49 5.40
N GLY A 60 -29.36 -0.77 4.97
CA GLY A 60 -29.44 -1.18 3.57
C GLY A 60 -30.53 -0.43 2.82
N GLY A 61 -30.12 0.28 1.77
CA GLY A 61 -30.97 0.84 0.74
C GLY A 61 -30.50 0.29 -0.60
N GLN A 62 -31.46 -0.23 -1.36
CA GLN A 62 -31.30 -0.69 -2.73
C GLN A 62 -30.66 0.42 -3.57
N LEU A 63 -29.50 0.15 -4.17
CA LEU A 63 -28.77 1.12 -4.97
C LEU A 63 -29.48 1.26 -6.32
N ASP A 64 -30.35 2.25 -6.41
CA ASP A 64 -30.85 2.77 -7.67
C ASP A 64 -29.65 3.34 -8.47
N ALA A 65 -29.59 3.00 -9.76
CA ALA A 65 -28.55 3.45 -10.67
C ALA A 65 -28.78 4.92 -11.04
N GLY A 66 -28.57 5.83 -10.09
CA GLY A 66 -28.90 7.24 -10.25
C GLY A 66 -28.10 8.13 -9.32
N ARG A 67 -27.09 8.82 -9.87
CA ARG A 67 -26.32 9.94 -9.29
C ARG A 67 -25.75 9.73 -7.88
N ALA A 68 -24.45 9.44 -7.81
CA ALA A 68 -23.67 9.53 -6.58
C ALA A 68 -23.61 10.99 -6.06
N HIS A 69 -24.61 11.38 -5.27
CA HIS A 69 -24.63 12.64 -4.53
C HIS A 69 -24.01 12.42 -3.15
N PHE A 70 -22.78 12.93 -2.95
CA PHE A 70 -22.15 13.02 -1.64
C PHE A 70 -22.23 14.47 -1.15
N GLY A 71 -23.13 14.77 -0.21
CA GLY A 71 -23.20 16.09 0.42
C GLY A 71 -23.59 17.25 -0.51
N GLY A 72 -24.41 16.99 -1.52
CA GLY A 72 -24.99 18.02 -2.40
C GLY A 72 -24.15 18.38 -3.64
N LEU A 73 -22.85 18.13 -3.64
CA LEU A 73 -21.96 18.37 -4.79
C LEU A 73 -21.95 17.18 -5.77
N ARG A 74 -21.80 17.46 -7.06
CA ARG A 74 -21.52 16.43 -8.08
C ARG A 74 -20.10 15.91 -7.88
N MET A 75 -19.85 14.63 -8.19
CA MET A 75 -18.54 14.01 -7.99
C MET A 75 -17.40 14.74 -8.72
N GLU A 76 -17.71 15.32 -9.89
CA GLU A 76 -16.78 16.13 -10.68
C GLU A 76 -16.40 17.43 -9.94
N GLU A 77 -17.36 18.14 -9.37
CA GLU A 77 -17.12 19.39 -8.61
C GLU A 77 -16.22 19.10 -7.40
N LYS A 78 -16.51 18.02 -6.68
CA LYS A 78 -15.71 17.58 -5.53
C LYS A 78 -14.29 17.16 -5.90
N LEU A 79 -14.10 16.51 -7.05
CA LEU A 79 -12.77 16.18 -7.56
C LEU A 79 -11.97 17.46 -7.83
N HIS A 80 -12.58 18.45 -8.49
CA HIS A 80 -11.92 19.73 -8.76
C HIS A 80 -11.58 20.47 -7.47
N GLU A 81 -12.47 20.46 -6.47
CA GLU A 81 -12.21 21.03 -5.15
C GLU A 81 -10.97 20.39 -4.50
N LEU A 82 -10.91 19.06 -4.44
CA LEU A 82 -9.77 18.34 -3.85
C LEU A 82 -8.46 18.60 -4.61
N LEU A 83 -8.50 18.64 -5.93
CA LEU A 83 -7.32 18.95 -6.75
C LEU A 83 -6.82 20.38 -6.49
N SER A 84 -7.74 21.34 -6.32
CA SER A 84 -7.38 22.74 -6.03
C SER A 84 -6.73 22.93 -4.65
N ALA A 85 -6.98 22.00 -3.71
CA ALA A 85 -6.40 22.03 -2.38
C ALA A 85 -4.96 21.49 -2.32
N VAL A 86 -4.46 20.84 -3.38
CA VAL A 86 -3.07 20.35 -3.44
C VAL A 86 -2.13 21.52 -3.73
N SER A 87 -1.34 21.91 -2.74
CA SER A 87 -0.35 22.97 -2.88
C SER A 87 1.08 22.42 -3.06
N PRO A 88 2.02 23.25 -3.58
CA PRO A 88 3.45 22.97 -3.46
C PRO A 88 3.88 22.85 -1.98
N LEU A 89 5.08 22.30 -1.77
CA LEU A 89 5.70 22.24 -0.44
C LEU A 89 6.02 23.65 0.09
N ASP A 90 5.99 23.82 1.40
CA ASP A 90 6.40 25.06 2.06
C ASP A 90 7.93 25.19 2.08
N GLU A 91 8.45 25.98 1.13
CA GLU A 91 9.89 26.24 1.00
C GLU A 91 10.50 26.94 2.23
N SER A 92 9.74 27.79 2.93
CA SER A 92 10.23 28.46 4.14
C SER A 92 10.42 27.46 5.28
N ALA A 93 9.48 26.53 5.44
CA ALA A 93 9.59 25.46 6.42
C ALA A 93 10.74 24.49 6.08
N MET A 94 10.92 24.18 4.78
CA MET A 94 12.04 23.37 4.32
C MET A 94 13.39 24.03 4.62
N GLU A 95 13.54 25.33 4.35
CA GLU A 95 14.79 26.04 4.62
C GLU A 95 15.13 26.05 6.12
N LYS A 96 14.15 26.37 6.97
CA LYS A 96 14.32 26.30 8.43
C LYS A 96 14.67 24.89 8.92
N ALA A 97 14.17 23.85 8.25
CA ALA A 97 14.53 22.46 8.56
C ALA A 97 15.97 22.12 8.15
N ARG A 98 16.45 22.64 7.01
CA ARG A 98 17.85 22.51 6.57
C ARG A 98 18.80 23.21 7.54
N GLU A 99 18.49 24.45 7.92
CA GLU A 99 19.25 25.21 8.93
C GLU A 99 19.33 24.44 10.24
N ARG A 100 18.20 23.89 10.69
CA ARG A 100 18.16 23.05 11.89
C ARG A 100 19.07 21.83 11.76
N GLN A 101 19.00 21.11 10.65
CA GLN A 101 19.83 19.92 10.42
C GLN A 101 21.33 20.24 10.46
N ALA A 102 21.73 21.43 10.01
CA ALA A 102 23.12 21.90 10.07
C ALA A 102 23.61 22.22 11.49
N GLN A 103 22.70 22.53 12.43
CA GLN A 103 23.02 22.85 13.82
C GLN A 103 23.06 21.63 14.76
N LEU A 104 22.61 20.46 14.30
CA LEU A 104 22.64 19.24 15.11
C LEU A 104 24.08 18.74 15.32
N ALA A 105 24.32 18.11 16.46
CA ALA A 105 25.61 17.51 16.81
C ALA A 105 25.89 16.23 15.98
N LYS A 106 26.15 16.42 14.69
CA LYS A 106 26.49 15.39 13.70
C LYS A 106 27.35 16.01 12.59
N PRO A 107 28.24 15.25 11.93
CA PRO A 107 28.86 15.75 10.71
C PRO A 107 27.79 16.09 9.65
N PRO A 108 27.93 17.20 8.89
CA PRO A 108 26.98 17.56 7.85
C PRO A 108 26.73 16.41 6.87
N GLY A 109 25.46 16.10 6.60
CA GLY A 109 25.05 15.03 5.67
C GLY A 109 25.25 13.59 6.16
N SER A 110 25.72 13.37 7.39
CA SER A 110 26.02 12.03 7.92
C SER A 110 24.80 11.11 8.05
N LEU A 111 23.58 11.64 8.13
CA LEU A 111 22.35 10.84 8.16
C LEU A 111 21.75 10.60 6.76
N GLY A 112 22.35 11.16 5.72
CA GLY A 112 21.95 10.99 4.32
C GLY A 112 20.45 11.23 4.10
N ARG A 113 19.75 10.22 3.56
CA ARG A 113 18.32 10.31 3.22
C ARG A 113 17.40 10.67 4.39
N LEU A 114 17.80 10.42 5.64
CA LEU A 114 17.00 10.81 6.80
C LEU A 114 16.94 12.34 6.96
N GLU A 115 17.99 13.06 6.55
CA GLU A 115 17.98 14.53 6.53
C GLU A 115 17.00 15.02 5.48
N ASP A 116 17.09 14.48 4.26
CA ASP A 116 16.20 14.83 3.15
C ASP A 116 14.72 14.58 3.49
N LEU A 117 14.42 13.43 4.09
CA LEU A 117 13.05 13.09 4.52
C LEU A 117 12.53 14.04 5.59
N SER A 118 13.38 14.45 6.55
CA SER A 118 12.96 15.41 7.59
C SER A 118 12.64 16.78 7.02
N VAL A 119 13.40 17.23 6.01
CA VAL A 119 13.19 18.50 5.30
C VAL A 119 11.93 18.42 4.44
N GLN A 120 11.77 17.35 3.66
CA GLN A 120 10.57 17.13 2.85
C GLN A 120 9.31 17.12 3.73
N LEU A 121 9.38 16.46 4.88
CA LEU A 121 8.26 16.40 5.80
C LEU A 121 7.92 17.78 6.37
N ALA A 122 8.91 18.62 6.65
CA ALA A 122 8.68 20.00 7.05
C ALA A 122 7.98 20.81 5.95
N GLY A 123 8.31 20.57 4.68
CA GLY A 123 7.61 21.16 3.54
C GLY A 123 6.15 20.69 3.40
N ILE A 124 5.86 19.43 3.72
CA ILE A 124 4.49 18.88 3.68
C ILE A 124 3.63 19.45 4.81
N THR A 125 4.19 19.55 6.02
CA THR A 125 3.42 19.91 7.22
C THR A 125 3.50 21.38 7.60
N GLY A 126 4.38 22.17 6.98
CA GLY A 126 4.71 23.53 7.36
C GLY A 126 5.45 23.63 8.71
N ARG A 127 5.93 22.52 9.27
CA ARG A 127 6.53 22.46 10.61
C ARG A 127 7.92 21.83 10.57
N VAL A 128 8.90 22.47 11.19
CA VAL A 128 10.28 21.95 11.24
C VAL A 128 10.40 20.71 12.12
N HIS A 129 9.67 20.66 13.24
CA HIS A 129 9.65 19.53 14.15
C HIS A 129 8.35 18.76 13.99
N ASN A 130 8.46 17.57 13.40
CA ASN A 130 7.31 16.71 13.11
C ASN A 130 7.28 15.51 14.04
N GLN A 131 6.07 15.14 14.44
CA GLN A 131 5.78 13.89 15.14
C GLN A 131 4.80 13.08 14.30
N MET A 132 5.06 11.78 14.18
CA MET A 132 4.22 10.83 13.43
C MET A 132 3.56 9.86 14.41
N GLU A 133 2.52 10.33 15.08
CA GLU A 133 1.83 9.55 16.12
C GLU A 133 0.78 8.59 15.55
N LYS A 134 0.23 8.92 14.37
CA LYS A 134 -0.85 8.16 13.73
C LYS A 134 -0.54 7.95 12.27
N THR A 135 -0.15 6.73 11.94
CA THR A 135 0.06 6.27 10.57
C THR A 135 -1.05 5.28 10.20
N HIS A 136 -1.42 5.24 8.92
CA HIS A 136 -2.54 4.43 8.47
C HIS A 136 -2.30 3.87 7.08
N LEU A 137 -2.65 2.61 6.88
CA LEU A 137 -2.56 1.92 5.60
C LEU A 137 -3.96 1.78 4.99
N LEU A 138 -4.20 2.52 3.90
CA LEU A 138 -5.42 2.44 3.10
C LEU A 138 -5.19 1.46 1.95
N ILE A 139 -5.90 0.34 1.95
CA ILE A 139 -5.73 -0.73 0.97
C ILE A 139 -6.98 -0.82 0.10
N PHE A 140 -6.81 -0.68 -1.21
CA PHE A 140 -7.88 -0.82 -2.19
C PHE A 140 -7.78 -2.18 -2.88
N ALA A 141 -8.83 -2.99 -2.76
CA ALA A 141 -8.91 -4.32 -3.36
C ALA A 141 -9.83 -4.29 -4.59
N ALA A 142 -9.31 -4.78 -5.71
CA ALA A 142 -10.05 -4.96 -6.95
C ALA A 142 -9.45 -6.08 -7.81
N ASP A 143 -10.27 -6.71 -8.62
CA ASP A 143 -9.85 -7.67 -9.64
C ASP A 143 -9.70 -6.99 -11.00
N ASN A 144 -8.88 -7.60 -11.87
CA ASN A 144 -8.63 -7.10 -13.21
C ASN A 144 -9.06 -8.13 -14.25
N GLY A 145 -9.88 -7.74 -15.22
CA GLY A 145 -10.42 -8.64 -16.26
C GLY A 145 -9.32 -9.28 -17.13
N VAL A 146 -8.18 -8.61 -17.30
CA VAL A 146 -7.02 -9.12 -18.06
C VAL A 146 -6.47 -10.45 -17.53
N VAL A 147 -6.81 -10.85 -16.29
CA VAL A 147 -6.46 -12.16 -15.73
C VAL A 147 -6.96 -13.32 -16.63
N ALA A 148 -8.06 -13.13 -17.36
CA ALA A 148 -8.57 -14.12 -18.32
C ALA A 148 -7.57 -14.47 -19.44
N GLU A 149 -6.64 -13.56 -19.76
CA GLU A 149 -5.59 -13.76 -20.77
C GLU A 149 -4.40 -14.59 -20.25
N GLY A 150 -4.48 -15.14 -19.03
CA GLY A 150 -3.45 -16.02 -18.48
C GLY A 150 -2.16 -15.30 -18.04
N VAL A 151 -2.22 -13.99 -17.84
CA VAL A 151 -1.05 -13.15 -17.47
C VAL A 151 -0.71 -13.23 -15.97
N SER A 152 -1.61 -13.76 -15.14
CA SER A 152 -1.43 -13.83 -13.69
C SER A 152 -0.79 -15.15 -13.24
N SER A 153 0.14 -15.06 -12.29
CA SER A 153 0.74 -16.23 -11.62
C SER A 153 -0.13 -16.82 -10.50
N ALA A 154 -1.21 -16.14 -10.12
CA ALA A 154 -2.13 -16.54 -9.06
C ALA A 154 -3.58 -16.52 -9.55
N PRO A 155 -4.45 -17.43 -9.05
CA PRO A 155 -5.86 -17.42 -9.42
C PRO A 155 -6.57 -16.18 -8.87
N GLN A 156 -7.60 -15.71 -9.59
CA GLN A 156 -8.37 -14.51 -9.25
C GLN A 156 -9.02 -14.57 -7.85
N SER A 157 -9.35 -15.78 -7.38
CA SER A 157 -9.90 -16.02 -6.03
C SER A 157 -8.99 -15.56 -4.88
N VAL A 158 -7.69 -15.37 -5.14
CA VAL A 158 -6.72 -14.88 -4.14
C VAL A 158 -7.04 -13.45 -3.71
N THR A 159 -7.60 -12.60 -4.57
CA THR A 159 -7.96 -11.22 -4.24
C THR A 159 -8.96 -11.18 -3.08
N LEU A 160 -10.05 -11.94 -3.18
CA LEU A 160 -11.05 -12.07 -2.11
C LEU A 160 -10.39 -12.59 -0.82
N MET A 161 -9.61 -13.66 -0.93
CA MET A 161 -8.96 -14.28 0.23
C MET A 161 -8.02 -13.29 0.95
N GLN A 162 -7.21 -12.53 0.21
CA GLN A 162 -6.28 -11.56 0.80
C GLN A 162 -7.01 -10.36 1.39
N THR A 163 -8.09 -9.90 0.76
CA THR A 163 -8.94 -8.82 1.29
C THR A 163 -9.45 -9.17 2.69
N VAL A 164 -9.95 -10.40 2.87
CA VAL A 164 -10.42 -10.92 4.17
C VAL A 164 -9.26 -11.24 5.12
N ASN A 165 -8.11 -11.70 4.62
CA ASN A 165 -6.95 -11.96 5.48
C ASN A 165 -6.32 -10.67 6.02
N LEU A 166 -6.41 -9.55 5.28
CA LEU A 166 -5.92 -8.26 5.72
C LEU A 166 -6.67 -7.76 6.95
N THR A 167 -8.01 -7.81 6.93
CA THR A 167 -8.86 -7.43 8.07
C THR A 167 -8.65 -8.33 9.28
N ARG A 168 -8.31 -9.61 9.05
CA ARG A 168 -8.00 -10.59 10.10
C ARG A 168 -6.57 -10.53 10.63
N GLY A 169 -5.75 -9.61 10.16
CA GLY A 169 -4.38 -9.47 10.66
C GLY A 169 -3.39 -10.55 10.19
N LYS A 170 -3.73 -11.32 9.14
CA LYS A 170 -3.00 -12.54 8.71
C LYS A 170 -1.99 -12.32 7.60
N THR A 171 -1.98 -11.15 6.96
CA THR A 171 -1.02 -10.86 5.88
C THR A 171 0.26 -10.25 6.41
N GLY A 172 1.33 -10.28 5.61
CA GLY A 172 2.57 -9.58 5.93
C GLY A 172 2.35 -8.08 6.15
N ALA A 173 1.50 -7.44 5.33
CA ALA A 173 1.13 -6.04 5.50
C ALA A 173 0.48 -5.79 6.87
N SER A 174 -0.44 -6.67 7.30
CA SER A 174 -1.09 -6.50 8.60
C SER A 174 -0.16 -6.72 9.79
N VAL A 175 0.82 -7.62 9.66
CA VAL A 175 1.85 -7.84 10.68
C VAL A 175 2.77 -6.63 10.78
N LEU A 176 3.23 -6.08 9.66
CA LEU A 176 4.09 -4.90 9.64
C LEU A 176 3.37 -3.66 10.17
N ALA A 177 2.13 -3.42 9.74
CA ALA A 177 1.33 -2.31 10.23
C ALA A 177 1.16 -2.39 11.76
N ARG A 178 0.81 -3.56 12.30
CA ARG A 178 0.73 -3.76 13.75
C ARG A 178 2.06 -3.54 14.45
N HIS A 179 3.18 -4.01 13.88
CA HIS A 179 4.52 -3.82 14.46
C HIS A 179 4.88 -2.34 14.59
N PHE A 180 4.53 -1.51 13.61
CA PHE A 180 4.78 -0.07 13.62
C PHE A 180 3.61 0.75 14.20
N GLY A 181 2.61 0.13 14.84
CA GLY A 181 1.46 0.84 15.43
C GLY A 181 0.58 1.57 14.40
N SER A 182 0.62 1.15 13.13
CA SER A 182 -0.15 1.74 12.05
C SER A 182 -1.53 1.09 11.92
N GLY A 183 -2.58 1.90 11.76
CA GLY A 183 -3.92 1.41 11.46
C GLY A 183 -4.03 0.84 10.05
N ILE A 184 -5.06 0.04 9.78
CA ILE A 184 -5.36 -0.49 8.44
C ILE A 184 -6.83 -0.30 8.13
N THR A 185 -7.13 0.18 6.93
CA THR A 185 -8.47 0.14 6.36
C THR A 185 -8.40 -0.58 5.02
N VAL A 186 -9.21 -1.61 4.87
CA VAL A 186 -9.36 -2.35 3.62
C VAL A 186 -10.65 -1.90 2.96
N CYS A 187 -10.55 -1.46 1.70
CA CYS A 187 -11.66 -0.96 0.91
C CYS A 187 -11.82 -1.84 -0.33
N ASP A 188 -12.98 -2.47 -0.47
CA ASP A 188 -13.36 -3.17 -1.70
C ASP A 188 -13.87 -2.13 -2.70
N VAL A 189 -13.13 -1.95 -3.80
CA VAL A 189 -13.53 -1.06 -4.90
C VAL A 189 -13.86 -1.82 -6.17
N GLY A 190 -13.58 -3.12 -6.23
CA GLY A 190 -13.83 -3.91 -7.44
C GLY A 190 -13.50 -5.38 -7.35
N VAL A 191 -13.57 -6.02 -6.18
CA VAL A 191 -13.30 -7.47 -6.07
C VAL A 191 -14.38 -8.25 -6.83
N ASN A 192 -14.01 -9.25 -7.62
CA ASN A 192 -14.93 -10.11 -8.36
C ASN A 192 -15.57 -11.18 -7.45
N ALA A 193 -16.14 -10.73 -6.34
CA ALA A 193 -16.88 -11.52 -5.38
C ALA A 193 -17.63 -10.62 -4.38
N ASP A 194 -18.66 -11.18 -3.75
CA ASP A 194 -19.33 -10.55 -2.61
C ASP A 194 -18.53 -10.74 -1.33
N ILE A 195 -18.23 -9.63 -0.66
CA ILE A 195 -17.51 -9.63 0.61
C ILE A 195 -18.51 -9.38 1.74
N ARG A 196 -18.68 -10.39 2.60
CA ARG A 196 -19.58 -10.32 3.77
C ARG A 196 -18.90 -9.84 5.05
N ASP A 197 -17.58 -9.70 5.03
CA ASP A 197 -16.81 -9.20 6.17
C ASP A 197 -17.07 -7.69 6.35
N LYS A 198 -17.74 -7.33 7.45
CA LYS A 198 -18.09 -5.94 7.78
C LYS A 198 -16.87 -5.05 8.05
N ALA A 199 -15.70 -5.64 8.34
CA ALA A 199 -14.46 -4.90 8.51
C ALA A 199 -13.89 -4.39 7.18
N VAL A 200 -14.38 -4.89 6.04
CA VAL A 200 -14.04 -4.37 4.71
C VAL A 200 -15.00 -3.24 4.37
N LEU A 201 -14.46 -2.06 4.08
CA LEU A 201 -15.23 -0.93 3.61
C LEU A 201 -15.75 -1.23 2.19
N ASN A 202 -17.07 -1.38 2.05
CA ASN A 202 -17.67 -1.62 0.74
C ASN A 202 -17.82 -0.31 -0.04
N ARG A 203 -17.04 -0.17 -1.12
CA ARG A 203 -17.11 0.89 -2.13
C ARG A 203 -17.04 0.27 -3.53
N LYS A 204 -17.55 -0.96 -3.70
CA LYS A 204 -17.41 -1.73 -4.93
C LYS A 204 -18.09 -0.98 -6.08
N ILE A 205 -17.34 -0.74 -7.16
CA ILE A 205 -17.84 -0.09 -8.37
C ILE A 205 -18.43 -1.15 -9.32
N ALA A 206 -17.69 -2.24 -9.52
CA ALA A 206 -18.06 -3.37 -10.39
C ALA A 206 -17.39 -4.67 -9.91
N TYR A 207 -17.71 -5.80 -10.55
CA TYR A 207 -17.03 -7.07 -10.33
C TYR A 207 -15.79 -7.17 -11.24
N GLY A 208 -14.69 -6.58 -10.78
CA GLY A 208 -13.49 -6.38 -11.58
C GLY A 208 -13.63 -5.24 -12.60
N THR A 209 -12.54 -5.00 -13.33
CA THR A 209 -12.50 -4.09 -14.50
C THR A 209 -12.99 -4.76 -15.77
#